data_AF-A0A9E3SI65-F1
#
_entry.id   AF-A0A9E3SI65-F1
#
_cell.length_a   1.000
_cell.length_b   1.000
_cell.length_c   1.000
_cell.angle_alpha   90.00
_cell.angle_beta   90.00
_cell.angle_gamma   90.00
#
_symmetry.space_group_name_H-M   'P 1'
#
loop_
_entity.id
_entity.type
_entity.pdbx_description
1 polymer ?
#
loop_
_entity_poly.entity_id
_entity_poly.type
_entity_poly.pdbx_seq_one_letter_code
_entity_poly.pdbx_strand_id
1 'polypeptide(L)'
;MEEAQSSDIAAIGDRVRFQVVDEETGIIESVEERTSVLSRAARTEGNRGAGQSEREQVIIANADQALFIFAAASPIPNYKMLDRFLVAGEQSGIDKLMIVVNKIDLEDPTDVRARFAVYEQIGYDILYTCALQGIGVDNLRDRLAGRISVFTGPSGVGKTSLLNAIQPGLGRAVKAVGSREEGLHTTRDSALIKLENGGYLADTPGIRSLTLWDIEPEELDAYFVEIAPYVEQCRFGDCTHGSEPG
;
A
#
# COMPACT_ATOMS: atom_id res chain seq x y z
N MET A 1 15.53 19.46 25.43
CA MET A 1 15.61 19.05 24.02
C MET A 1 14.84 17.75 23.96
N GLU A 2 13.57 17.82 23.54
CA GLU A 2 12.80 16.63 23.19
C GLU A 2 13.49 16.02 21.98
N GLU A 3 14.07 14.83 22.14
CA GLU A 3 14.48 14.02 21.00
C GLU A 3 13.25 13.86 20.10
N ALA A 4 13.38 14.28 18.84
CA ALA A 4 12.35 14.06 17.86
C ALA A 4 12.12 12.53 17.79
N GLN A 5 10.95 12.08 18.25
CA GLN A 5 10.57 10.67 18.14
C GLN A 5 10.75 10.22 16.69
N SER A 6 11.57 9.20 16.49
CA SER A 6 11.96 8.70 15.17
C SER A 6 10.79 8.08 14.41
N SER A 7 9.76 7.60 15.12
CA SER A 7 8.55 7.00 14.55
C SER A 7 7.32 7.19 15.46
N ASP A 8 6.14 6.82 14.95
CA ASP A 8 4.87 6.92 15.68
C ASP A 8 4.74 5.83 16.76
N ILE A 9 4.42 6.23 18.00
CA ILE A 9 4.29 5.34 19.17
C ILE A 9 3.29 4.21 18.91
N ALA A 10 2.18 4.53 18.25
CA ALA A 10 1.20 3.57 17.77
C ALA A 10 0.66 4.07 16.41
N ALA A 11 0.39 3.13 15.52
CA ALA A 11 -0.15 3.36 14.20
C ALA A 11 -1.39 2.50 13.97
N ILE A 12 -2.15 2.86 12.94
CA ILE A 12 -3.24 2.03 12.46
C ILE A 12 -2.75 0.61 12.13
N GLY A 13 -3.50 -0.39 12.60
CA GLY A 13 -3.16 -1.81 12.43
C GLY A 13 -2.25 -2.39 13.51
N ASP A 14 -1.70 -1.56 14.40
CA ASP A 14 -0.98 -2.06 15.57
C ASP A 14 -1.89 -2.91 16.46
N ARG A 15 -1.33 -4.03 16.93
CA ARG A 15 -1.96 -4.88 17.95
C ARG A 15 -1.53 -4.35 19.30
N VAL A 16 -2.49 -3.98 20.14
CA VAL A 16 -2.22 -3.30 21.40
C VAL A 16 -2.89 -4.01 22.56
N ARG A 17 -2.23 -4.00 23.71
CA ARG A 17 -2.89 -4.26 24.99
C ARG A 17 -3.36 -2.93 25.54
N PHE A 18 -4.61 -2.87 25.96
CA PHE A 18 -5.19 -1.66 26.50
C PHE A 18 -6.03 -1.96 27.73
N GLN A 19 -6.10 -0.98 28.62
CA GLN A 19 -6.98 -0.97 29.77
C GLN A 19 -8.13 0.00 29.52
N VAL A 20 -9.36 -0.46 29.72
CA VAL A 20 -10.54 0.41 29.67
C VAL A 20 -10.58 1.23 30.96
N VAL A 21 -10.66 2.55 30.84
CA VAL A 21 -10.75 3.49 31.96
C VAL A 21 -12.22 3.79 32.26
N ASP A 22 -13.02 4.06 31.22
CA ASP A 22 -14.46 4.28 31.27
C ASP A 22 -15.14 3.82 29.97
N GLU A 23 -16.43 4.16 29.77
CA GLU A 23 -17.21 3.72 28.59
C GLU A 23 -16.68 4.27 27.26
N GLU A 24 -15.93 5.37 27.26
CA GLU A 24 -15.47 6.06 26.05
C GLU A 24 -13.94 6.06 25.90
N THR A 25 -13.20 5.82 27.00
CA THR A 25 -11.75 5.96 27.02
C THR A 25 -11.02 4.73 27.55
N GLY A 26 -9.82 4.53 27.02
CA GLY A 26 -8.89 3.50 27.45
C GLY A 26 -7.45 3.96 27.23
N ILE A 27 -6.51 3.27 27.89
CA ILE A 27 -5.08 3.55 27.82
C ILE A 27 -4.40 2.38 27.13
N ILE A 28 -3.60 2.67 26.10
CA ILE A 28 -2.70 1.68 25.49
C ILE A 28 -1.54 1.43 26.47
N GLU A 29 -1.42 0.21 26.96
CA GLU A 29 -0.35 -0.19 27.88
C GLU A 29 0.90 -0.63 27.13
N SER A 30 0.73 -1.31 25.98
CA SER A 30 1.82 -1.78 25.15
C SER A 30 1.36 -2.02 23.71
N VAL A 31 2.30 -1.89 22.78
CA VAL A 31 2.16 -2.20 21.36
C VAL A 31 2.99 -3.45 21.07
N GLU A 32 2.40 -4.43 20.40
CA GLU A 32 3.10 -5.65 19.99
C GLU A 32 4.02 -5.38 18.79
N GLU A 33 5.01 -6.26 18.59
CA GLU A 33 5.94 -6.18 17.46
C GLU A 33 5.18 -6.25 16.12
N ARG A 34 5.56 -5.36 15.19
CA ARG A 34 4.92 -5.28 13.88
C ARG A 34 5.46 -6.37 12.97
N THR A 35 4.57 -7.12 12.32
CA THR A 35 4.96 -8.13 11.32
C THR A 35 5.21 -7.52 9.94
N SER A 36 4.58 -6.39 9.65
CA SER A 36 4.76 -5.63 8.41
C SER A 36 4.53 -4.14 8.67
N VAL A 37 5.21 -3.28 7.93
CA VAL A 37 5.12 -1.82 8.09
C VAL A 37 5.19 -1.14 6.73
N LEU A 38 4.08 -0.52 6.33
CA LEU A 38 4.07 0.34 5.16
C LEU A 38 4.23 1.79 5.60
N SER A 39 5.34 2.41 5.21
CA SER A 39 5.70 3.78 5.60
C SER A 39 5.87 4.70 4.39
N ARG A 40 5.92 6.01 4.65
CA ARG A 40 6.30 7.03 3.65
C ARG A 40 7.14 8.14 4.27
N ALA A 41 7.90 8.83 3.41
CA ALA A 41 8.48 10.12 3.73
C ALA A 41 7.40 11.17 3.95
N ALA A 42 7.31 11.69 5.18
CA ALA A 42 6.57 12.92 5.46
C ALA A 42 7.56 14.09 5.50
N ARG A 43 7.28 15.13 4.70
CA ARG A 43 8.01 16.40 4.81
C ARG A 43 7.51 17.15 6.03
N THR A 44 8.42 17.49 6.94
CA THR A 44 8.09 18.30 8.11
C THR A 44 8.13 19.79 7.72
N GLU A 45 7.03 20.52 7.92
CA GLU A 45 7.03 21.99 7.82
C GLU A 45 7.72 22.58 9.06
N GLY A 46 9.06 22.62 9.04
CA GLY A 46 9.88 23.29 10.03
C GLY A 46 10.22 24.72 9.61
N ASN A 47 9.77 25.70 10.38
CA ASN A 47 10.11 27.10 10.20
C ASN A 47 11.64 27.31 10.37
N ARG A 48 12.27 27.94 9.37
CA ARG A 48 13.63 28.53 9.36
C ARG A 48 14.84 27.58 9.20
N GLY A 49 15.30 27.45 7.96
CA GLY A 49 16.71 27.66 7.61
C GLY A 49 17.73 26.54 7.87
N ALA A 50 17.34 25.40 8.42
CA ALA A 50 18.14 24.17 8.42
C ALA A 50 17.41 23.12 7.58
N GLY A 51 18.15 22.26 6.86
CA GLY A 51 17.64 21.38 5.80
C GLY A 51 16.37 20.59 6.15
N GLN A 52 15.59 20.26 5.11
CA GLN A 52 14.33 19.51 5.20
C GLN A 52 14.58 18.16 5.87
N SER A 53 14.11 17.97 7.10
CA SER A 53 14.13 16.67 7.76
C SER A 53 12.91 15.89 7.29
N GLU A 54 13.13 14.80 6.55
CA GLU A 54 12.08 13.83 6.27
C GLU A 54 11.91 12.93 7.50
N ARG A 55 10.67 12.71 7.94
CA ARG A 55 10.34 11.79 9.03
C ARG A 55 9.57 10.60 8.48
N GLU A 56 9.83 9.43 9.03
CA GLU A 56 9.03 8.25 8.76
C GLU A 56 7.61 8.46 9.28
N GLN A 57 6.63 8.36 8.37
CA GLN A 57 5.24 8.26 8.75
C GLN A 57 4.74 6.86 8.46
N VAL A 58 4.41 6.13 9.52
CA VAL A 58 3.83 4.78 9.41
C VAL A 58 2.41 4.93 8.88
N ILE A 59 2.17 4.44 7.67
CA ILE A 59 0.86 4.51 7.03
C ILE A 59 -0.04 3.41 7.60
N ILE A 60 0.49 2.20 7.76
CA ILE A 60 -0.19 1.06 8.36
C ILE A 60 0.81 0.00 8.81
N ALA A 61 0.51 -0.63 9.95
CA ALA A 61 1.21 -1.79 10.48
C ALA A 61 0.36 -3.06 10.34
N ASN A 62 1.03 -4.21 10.30
CA ASN A 62 0.43 -5.55 10.31
C ASN A 62 -0.61 -5.77 9.20
N ALA A 63 -0.39 -5.16 8.02
CA ALA A 63 -1.17 -5.47 6.84
C ALA A 63 -0.84 -6.88 6.36
N ASP A 64 -1.86 -7.70 6.12
CA ASP A 64 -1.72 -9.07 5.62
C ASP A 64 -1.52 -9.10 4.10
N GLN A 65 -2.01 -8.08 3.40
CA GLN A 65 -1.92 -7.99 1.93
C GLN A 65 -1.99 -6.55 1.42
N ALA A 66 -1.37 -6.31 0.27
CA ALA A 66 -1.45 -5.06 -0.48
C ALA A 66 -1.97 -5.32 -1.89
N LEU A 67 -3.01 -4.57 -2.28
CA LEU A 67 -3.65 -4.66 -3.58
C LEU A 67 -3.36 -3.39 -4.38
N PHE A 68 -2.62 -3.56 -5.48
CA PHE A 68 -2.19 -2.52 -6.39
C PHE A 68 -3.14 -2.46 -7.60
N ILE A 69 -4.05 -1.50 -7.57
CA ILE A 69 -5.11 -1.35 -8.57
C ILE A 69 -4.63 -0.50 -9.74
N PHE A 70 -4.64 -1.07 -10.93
CA PHE A 70 -4.37 -0.40 -12.19
C PHE A 70 -5.55 -0.57 -13.14
N ALA A 71 -5.74 0.37 -14.07
CA ALA A 71 -6.72 0.19 -15.14
C ALA A 71 -6.05 -0.50 -16.33
N ALA A 72 -6.79 -1.33 -17.05
CA ALA A 72 -6.31 -1.97 -18.27
C ALA A 72 -5.98 -0.96 -19.38
N ALA A 73 -6.72 0.16 -19.45
CA ALA A 73 -6.61 1.10 -20.57
C ALA A 73 -6.82 2.59 -20.19
N SER A 74 -7.76 2.90 -19.28
CA SER A 74 -8.11 4.29 -18.96
C SER A 74 -8.10 4.54 -17.44
N PRO A 75 -7.05 5.18 -16.88
CA PRO A 75 -5.84 5.65 -17.58
C PRO A 75 -4.96 4.49 -18.06
N ILE A 76 -4.06 4.78 -19.01
CA ILE A 76 -3.07 3.82 -19.48
C ILE A 76 -2.21 3.39 -18.28
N PRO A 77 -2.00 2.08 -18.05
CA PRO A 77 -1.15 1.62 -16.96
C PRO A 77 0.26 2.22 -17.03
N ASN A 78 0.74 2.74 -15.90
CA ASN A 78 2.12 3.19 -15.75
C ASN A 78 2.93 2.10 -15.04
N TYR A 79 3.64 1.27 -15.81
CA TYR A 79 4.41 0.14 -15.29
C TYR A 79 5.50 0.58 -14.31
N LYS A 80 6.19 1.70 -14.57
CA LYS A 80 7.18 2.25 -13.62
C LYS A 80 6.57 2.59 -12.26
N MET A 81 5.30 3.00 -12.23
CA MET A 81 4.60 3.24 -10.97
C MET A 81 4.18 1.94 -10.30
N LEU A 82 3.79 0.93 -11.07
CA LEU A 82 3.51 -0.41 -10.57
C LEU A 82 4.75 -1.04 -9.94
N ASP A 83 5.90 -1.01 -10.62
CA ASP A 83 7.17 -1.54 -10.11
C ASP A 83 7.54 -0.86 -8.77
N ARG A 84 7.39 0.46 -8.69
CA ARG A 84 7.61 1.20 -7.43
C ARG A 84 6.65 0.80 -6.31
N PHE A 85 5.42 0.43 -6.63
CA PHE A 85 4.46 -0.05 -5.64
C PHE A 85 4.80 -1.45 -5.17
N LEU A 86 5.24 -2.33 -6.08
CA LEU A 86 5.69 -3.68 -5.76
C LEU A 86 6.92 -3.61 -4.86
N VAL A 87 7.95 -2.84 -5.22
CA VAL A 87 9.13 -2.58 -4.38
C VAL A 87 8.75 -2.08 -2.99
N ALA A 88 7.83 -1.10 -2.89
CA ALA A 88 7.34 -0.60 -1.60
C ALA A 88 6.64 -1.70 -0.77
N GLY A 89 5.92 -2.59 -1.46
CA GLY A 89 5.27 -3.75 -0.85
C GLY A 89 6.28 -4.76 -0.32
N GLU A 90 7.31 -5.11 -1.11
CA GLU A 90 8.36 -6.05 -0.72
C GLU A 90 9.15 -5.51 0.48
N GLN A 91 9.55 -4.24 0.43
CA GLN A 91 10.23 -3.57 1.55
C GLN A 91 9.39 -3.57 2.83
N SER A 92 8.06 -3.44 2.70
CA SER A 92 7.16 -3.38 3.87
C SER A 92 6.98 -4.71 4.61
N GLY A 93 7.48 -5.83 4.06
CA GLY A 93 7.31 -7.17 4.63
C GLY A 93 5.87 -7.68 4.58
N ILE A 94 5.03 -7.15 3.69
CA ILE A 94 3.66 -7.64 3.51
C ILE A 94 3.70 -8.94 2.69
N ASP A 95 3.28 -10.04 3.32
CA ASP A 95 3.34 -11.40 2.75
C ASP A 95 2.65 -11.57 1.38
N LYS A 96 1.60 -10.79 1.09
CA LYS A 96 0.77 -10.96 -0.11
C LYS A 96 0.62 -9.66 -0.88
N LEU A 97 1.40 -9.54 -1.95
CA LEU A 97 1.29 -8.48 -2.93
C LEU A 97 0.45 -8.94 -4.11
N MET A 98 -0.53 -8.13 -4.51
CA MET A 98 -1.46 -8.46 -5.59
C MET A 98 -1.64 -7.30 -6.54
N ILE A 99 -1.62 -7.59 -7.84
CA ILE A 99 -1.97 -6.63 -8.88
C ILE A 99 -3.43 -6.84 -9.25
N VAL A 100 -4.23 -5.78 -9.20
CA VAL A 100 -5.62 -5.82 -9.65
C VAL A 100 -5.76 -4.98 -10.91
N VAL A 101 -5.96 -5.63 -12.05
CA VAL A 101 -6.16 -4.97 -13.34
C VAL A 101 -7.66 -4.79 -13.55
N ASN A 102 -8.14 -3.57 -13.34
CA ASN A 102 -9.54 -3.19 -13.47
C ASN A 102 -9.86 -2.63 -14.86
N LYS A 103 -11.14 -2.51 -15.18
CA LYS A 103 -11.66 -1.99 -16.46
C LYS A 103 -11.22 -2.82 -17.68
N ILE A 104 -11.15 -4.14 -17.50
CA ILE A 104 -10.78 -5.06 -18.59
C ILE A 104 -11.78 -5.06 -19.74
N ASP A 105 -12.97 -4.48 -19.56
CA ASP A 105 -13.97 -4.27 -20.60
C ASP A 105 -13.55 -3.25 -21.68
N LEU A 106 -12.49 -2.46 -21.43
CA LEU A 106 -12.04 -1.41 -22.34
C LEU A 106 -11.06 -1.90 -23.42
N GLU A 107 -10.54 -3.12 -23.31
CA GLU A 107 -9.56 -3.68 -24.24
C GLU A 107 -9.77 -5.20 -24.41
N ASP A 108 -9.13 -5.79 -25.41
CA ASP A 108 -9.18 -7.23 -25.61
C ASP A 108 -8.50 -7.97 -24.43
N PRO A 109 -9.16 -8.98 -23.81
CA PRO A 109 -8.59 -9.69 -22.67
C PRO A 109 -7.25 -10.38 -22.94
N THR A 110 -6.98 -10.81 -24.18
CA THR A 110 -5.70 -11.42 -24.55
C THR A 110 -4.59 -10.39 -24.54
N ASP A 111 -4.85 -9.18 -25.07
CA ASP A 111 -3.88 -8.08 -25.06
C ASP A 111 -3.59 -7.58 -23.64
N VAL A 112 -4.63 -7.48 -22.80
CA VAL A 112 -4.47 -7.11 -21.39
C VAL A 112 -3.59 -8.13 -20.66
N ARG A 113 -3.87 -9.43 -20.80
CA ARG A 113 -3.07 -10.49 -20.16
C ARG A 113 -1.62 -10.50 -20.65
N ALA A 114 -1.40 -10.36 -21.96
CA ALA A 114 -0.06 -10.33 -22.52
C ALA A 114 0.80 -9.19 -21.95
N ARG A 115 0.20 -8.02 -21.69
CA ARG A 115 0.90 -6.86 -21.10
C ARG A 115 1.30 -7.07 -19.65
N PHE A 116 0.52 -7.83 -18.87
CA PHE A 116 0.80 -8.09 -17.45
C PHE A 116 1.50 -9.44 -17.21
N ALA A 117 1.69 -10.26 -18.24
CA ALA A 117 2.24 -11.61 -18.14
C ALA A 117 3.63 -11.66 -17.47
N VAL A 118 4.46 -10.63 -17.64
CA VAL A 118 5.78 -10.56 -16.99
C VAL A 118 5.66 -10.61 -15.46
N TYR A 119 4.66 -9.93 -14.89
CA TYR A 119 4.45 -9.91 -13.44
C TYR A 119 3.95 -11.26 -12.92
N GLU A 120 3.12 -11.98 -13.69
CA GLU A 120 2.72 -13.37 -13.36
C GLU A 120 3.94 -14.30 -13.41
N GLN A 121 4.83 -14.13 -14.40
CA GLN A 121 6.02 -14.97 -14.58
C GLN A 121 7.04 -14.82 -13.47
N ILE A 122 7.19 -13.60 -12.91
CA ILE A 122 8.08 -13.33 -11.78
C ILE A 122 7.43 -13.66 -10.42
N GLY A 123 6.16 -14.09 -10.40
CA GLY A 123 5.52 -14.67 -9.22
C GLY A 123 4.43 -13.83 -8.56
N TYR A 124 4.03 -12.69 -9.13
CA TYR A 124 2.93 -11.88 -8.58
C TYR A 124 1.55 -12.45 -8.92
N ASP A 125 0.67 -12.44 -7.92
CA ASP A 125 -0.76 -12.72 -8.12
C ASP A 125 -1.42 -11.56 -8.88
N ILE A 126 -2.11 -11.88 -9.98
CA ILE A 126 -2.90 -10.90 -10.75
C ILE A 126 -4.38 -11.26 -10.76
N LEU A 127 -5.21 -10.27 -10.45
CA LEU A 127 -6.66 -10.37 -10.56
C LEU A 127 -7.21 -9.39 -11.59
N TYR A 128 -7.83 -9.93 -12.63
CA TYR A 128 -8.49 -9.15 -13.68
C TYR A 128 -9.94 -8.88 -13.29
N THR A 129 -10.36 -7.61 -13.33
CA THR A 129 -11.67 -7.16 -12.83
C THR A 129 -12.35 -6.17 -13.76
N CYS A 130 -13.68 -6.16 -13.71
CA CYS A 130 -14.50 -5.07 -14.25
C CYS A 130 -15.55 -4.71 -13.21
N ALA A 131 -15.34 -3.60 -12.50
CA ALA A 131 -16.30 -3.13 -11.50
C ALA A 131 -17.70 -2.87 -12.07
N LEU A 132 -17.81 -2.46 -13.34
CA LEU A 132 -19.09 -2.15 -13.99
C LEU A 132 -19.90 -3.40 -14.33
N GLN A 133 -19.21 -4.48 -14.74
CA GLN A 133 -19.83 -5.74 -15.14
C GLN A 133 -19.82 -6.79 -14.01
N GLY A 134 -19.22 -6.47 -12.86
CA GLY A 134 -19.07 -7.40 -11.73
C GLY A 134 -18.00 -8.48 -11.92
N ILE A 135 -17.25 -8.46 -13.03
CA ILE A 135 -16.26 -9.49 -13.34
C ILE A 135 -15.12 -9.43 -12.32
N GLY A 136 -14.80 -10.59 -11.72
CA GLY A 136 -13.71 -10.74 -10.75
C GLY A 136 -13.99 -10.11 -9.37
N VAL A 137 -15.13 -9.44 -9.17
CA VAL A 137 -15.47 -8.76 -7.92
C VAL A 137 -15.69 -9.75 -6.77
N ASP A 138 -16.33 -10.89 -7.03
CA ASP A 138 -16.54 -11.91 -6.00
C ASP A 138 -15.21 -12.54 -5.55
N ASN A 139 -14.31 -12.83 -6.50
CA ASN A 139 -12.97 -13.33 -6.18
C ASN A 139 -12.17 -12.30 -5.36
N LEU A 140 -12.28 -11.01 -5.70
CA LEU A 140 -11.69 -9.93 -4.92
C LEU A 140 -12.27 -9.89 -3.50
N ARG A 141 -13.61 -9.97 -3.36
CA ARG A 141 -14.29 -10.00 -2.07
C ARG A 141 -13.80 -11.16 -1.20
N ASP A 142 -13.73 -12.37 -1.76
CA ASP A 142 -13.28 -13.56 -1.04
C ASP A 142 -11.82 -13.45 -0.58
N ARG A 143 -10.95 -12.85 -1.40
CA ARG A 143 -9.55 -12.61 -1.06
C ARG A 143 -9.36 -11.58 0.06
N LEU A 144 -10.29 -10.63 0.23
CA LEU A 144 -10.27 -9.65 1.31
C LEU A 144 -10.78 -10.20 2.65
N ALA A 145 -11.53 -11.29 2.63
CA ALA A 145 -12.17 -11.84 3.81
C ALA A 145 -11.16 -12.20 4.91
N GLY A 146 -11.39 -11.65 6.11
CA GLY A 146 -10.61 -11.95 7.31
C GLY A 146 -9.18 -11.39 7.33
N ARG A 147 -8.83 -10.47 6.41
CA ARG A 147 -7.49 -9.89 6.31
C ARG A 147 -7.50 -8.37 6.45
N ILE A 148 -6.42 -7.80 6.96
CA ILE A 148 -6.11 -6.37 6.88
C ILE A 148 -5.47 -6.11 5.52
N SER A 149 -6.18 -5.36 4.68
CA SER A 149 -5.82 -5.18 3.28
C SER A 149 -5.55 -3.72 2.96
N VAL A 150 -4.40 -3.44 2.36
CA VAL A 150 -4.08 -2.12 1.82
C VAL A 150 -4.57 -2.05 0.38
N PHE A 151 -5.27 -0.99 0.02
CA PHE A 151 -5.87 -0.84 -1.30
C PHE A 151 -5.41 0.45 -1.95
N THR A 152 -4.53 0.36 -2.95
CA THR A 152 -3.90 1.54 -3.53
C THR A 152 -3.80 1.48 -5.05
N GLY A 153 -3.59 2.63 -5.67
CA GLY A 153 -3.55 2.76 -7.12
C GLY A 153 -3.57 4.22 -7.55
N PRO A 154 -3.25 4.54 -8.81
CA PRO A 154 -3.41 5.86 -9.37
C PRO A 154 -4.86 6.38 -9.30
N SER A 155 -5.07 7.69 -9.48
CA SER A 155 -6.41 8.23 -9.65
C SER A 155 -7.06 7.69 -10.94
N GLY A 156 -8.39 7.57 -10.95
CA GLY A 156 -9.13 7.18 -12.15
C GLY A 156 -9.14 5.68 -12.48
N VAL A 157 -8.34 4.83 -11.83
CA VAL A 157 -8.27 3.37 -12.10
C VAL A 157 -9.51 2.58 -11.65
N GLY A 158 -10.46 3.23 -10.97
CA GLY A 158 -11.74 2.63 -10.57
C GLY A 158 -11.76 2.02 -9.16
N LYS A 159 -10.85 2.42 -8.26
CA LYS A 159 -10.83 1.96 -6.85
C LYS A 159 -12.18 2.10 -6.15
N THR A 160 -12.76 3.31 -6.14
CA THR A 160 -14.08 3.55 -5.51
C THR A 160 -15.19 2.69 -6.13
N SER A 161 -15.13 2.45 -7.45
CA SER A 161 -16.10 1.59 -8.13
C SER A 161 -15.95 0.13 -7.70
N LEU A 162 -14.72 -0.39 -7.61
CA LEU A 162 -14.44 -1.73 -7.08
C LEU A 162 -14.91 -1.86 -5.63
N LEU A 163 -14.57 -0.89 -4.77
CA LEU A 163 -14.98 -0.91 -3.37
C LEU A 163 -16.51 -0.97 -3.23
N ASN A 164 -17.24 -0.17 -4.00
CA ASN A 164 -18.70 -0.19 -3.99
C ASN A 164 -19.30 -1.48 -4.58
N ALA A 165 -18.60 -2.13 -5.52
CA ALA A 165 -19.01 -3.42 -6.07
C ALA A 165 -18.75 -4.57 -5.07
N ILE A 166 -17.68 -4.48 -4.27
CA ILE A 166 -17.37 -5.42 -3.19
C ILE A 166 -18.43 -5.29 -2.09
N GLN A 167 -18.67 -4.06 -1.62
CA GLN A 167 -19.64 -3.77 -0.58
C GLN A 167 -20.28 -2.39 -0.84
N PRO A 168 -21.60 -2.32 -1.05
CA PRO A 168 -22.30 -1.06 -1.28
C PRO A 168 -22.01 -0.02 -0.17
N GLY A 169 -21.59 1.18 -0.56
CA GLY A 169 -21.29 2.27 0.37
C GLY A 169 -19.85 2.28 0.91
N LEU A 170 -19.06 1.23 0.71
CA LEU A 170 -17.67 1.14 1.17
C LEU A 170 -16.80 2.25 0.55
N GLY A 171 -16.96 2.54 -0.73
CA GLY A 171 -16.25 3.62 -1.40
C GLY A 171 -16.60 5.01 -0.85
N ARG A 172 -17.80 5.18 -0.28
CA ARG A 172 -18.19 6.42 0.42
C ARG A 172 -17.60 6.45 1.83
N ALA A 173 -17.59 5.34 2.56
CA ALA A 173 -16.98 5.26 3.88
C ALA A 173 -15.49 5.65 3.83
N VAL A 174 -14.76 5.11 2.86
CA VAL A 174 -13.37 5.51 2.54
C VAL A 174 -13.27 7.01 2.24
N LYS A 175 -14.14 7.55 1.36
CA LYS A 175 -14.07 8.99 1.06
C LYS A 175 -14.40 9.89 2.26
N ALA A 176 -15.31 9.48 3.13
CA ALA A 176 -15.79 10.27 4.27
C ALA A 176 -14.73 10.41 5.37
N VAL A 177 -13.93 9.38 5.61
CA VAL A 177 -12.77 9.45 6.52
C VAL A 177 -11.75 10.49 6.02
N GLY A 178 -11.55 10.57 4.70
CA GLY A 178 -10.62 11.53 4.10
C GLY A 178 -11.12 12.98 3.94
N SER A 179 -12.38 13.29 4.25
CA SER A 179 -12.98 14.62 4.05
C SER A 179 -13.51 15.21 5.35
N ARG A 180 -12.64 15.81 6.16
CA ARG A 180 -13.04 16.74 7.22
C ARG A 180 -12.75 18.18 6.79
N GLU A 181 -13.62 19.09 7.21
CA GLU A 181 -13.78 20.47 6.73
C GLU A 181 -12.50 21.32 6.84
N GLU A 182 -12.29 22.17 5.83
CA GLU A 182 -11.24 23.19 5.78
C GLU A 182 -11.34 24.10 7.02
N GLY A 183 -10.29 24.13 7.85
CA GLY A 183 -10.22 25.13 8.93
C GLY A 183 -9.39 24.79 10.16
N LEU A 184 -9.00 23.53 10.37
CA LEU A 184 -8.01 23.19 11.41
C LEU A 184 -6.89 22.36 10.81
N HIS A 185 -5.66 22.84 10.95
CA HIS A 185 -4.44 22.07 10.69
C HIS A 185 -4.41 20.88 11.66
N THR A 186 -5.06 19.78 11.29
CA THR A 186 -5.12 18.53 12.06
C THR A 186 -5.01 17.34 11.11
N THR A 187 -4.18 16.40 11.53
CA THR A 187 -3.61 15.25 10.80
C THR A 187 -4.66 14.49 9.97
N ARG A 188 -4.29 14.09 8.75
CA ARG A 188 -5.09 13.17 7.91
C ARG A 188 -5.25 11.84 8.65
N ASP A 189 -6.40 11.60 9.26
CA ASP A 189 -6.65 10.36 10.00
C ASP A 189 -6.75 9.17 9.03
N SER A 190 -5.82 8.22 9.15
CA SER A 190 -5.93 6.89 8.55
C SER A 190 -6.91 6.05 9.38
N ALA A 191 -7.78 5.25 8.76
CA ALA A 191 -8.73 4.39 9.47
C ALA A 191 -8.82 2.96 8.89
N LEU A 192 -9.10 1.97 9.74
CA LEU A 192 -9.44 0.61 9.32
C LEU A 192 -10.95 0.51 9.18
N ILE A 193 -11.42 0.26 7.96
CA ILE A 193 -12.85 0.08 7.68
C ILE A 193 -13.15 -1.41 7.69
N LYS A 194 -14.01 -1.81 8.62
CA LYS A 194 -14.43 -3.21 8.74
C LYS A 194 -15.27 -3.64 7.52
N LEU A 195 -14.93 -4.80 6.97
CA LEU A 195 -15.67 -5.40 5.86
C LEU A 195 -16.79 -6.32 6.39
N GLU A 196 -17.91 -6.39 5.68
CA GLU A 196 -19.06 -7.23 6.04
C GLU A 196 -18.71 -8.72 6.09
N ASN A 197 -17.83 -9.18 5.20
CA ASN A 197 -17.34 -10.55 5.15
C ASN A 197 -16.16 -10.82 6.10
N GLY A 198 -15.87 -9.90 7.02
CA GLY A 198 -14.74 -9.97 7.94
C GLY A 198 -13.46 -9.43 7.33
N GLY A 199 -12.53 -9.02 8.20
CA GLY A 199 -11.32 -8.30 7.78
C GLY A 199 -11.51 -6.79 7.76
N TYR A 200 -10.47 -6.09 7.32
CA TYR A 200 -10.40 -4.63 7.34
C TYR A 200 -9.74 -4.10 6.07
N LEU A 201 -10.25 -2.98 5.58
CA LEU A 201 -9.62 -2.18 4.54
C LEU A 201 -8.92 -1.00 5.18
N ALA A 202 -7.63 -0.85 4.90
CA ALA A 202 -6.88 0.34 5.27
C ALA A 202 -7.27 1.50 4.36
N ASP A 203 -7.95 2.50 4.92
CA ASP A 203 -8.09 3.79 4.27
C ASP A 203 -7.06 4.75 4.81
N THR A 204 -6.11 5.05 3.96
CA THR A 204 -4.90 5.79 4.29
C THR A 204 -4.81 6.94 3.31
N PRO A 205 -5.29 8.13 3.68
CA PRO A 205 -5.18 9.32 2.85
C PRO A 205 -3.71 9.58 2.50
N GLY A 206 -3.33 9.25 1.27
CA GLY A 206 -2.00 9.53 0.73
C GLY A 206 -1.18 8.35 0.19
N ILE A 207 -1.69 7.10 0.18
CA ILE A 207 -1.10 6.06 -0.71
C ILE A 207 -1.34 6.37 -2.21
N ARG A 208 -1.99 7.51 -2.51
CA ARG A 208 -2.04 8.08 -3.88
C ARG A 208 -0.65 8.29 -4.50
N SER A 209 0.39 8.40 -3.66
CA SER A 209 1.80 8.36 -4.05
C SER A 209 2.58 7.62 -2.96
N LEU A 210 2.90 6.34 -3.18
CA LEU A 210 3.96 5.68 -2.40
C LEU A 210 5.29 6.27 -2.86
N THR A 211 5.78 7.25 -2.11
CA THR A 211 7.20 7.59 -2.15
C THR A 211 7.88 6.55 -1.28
N LEU A 212 8.80 5.80 -1.88
CA LEU A 212 9.67 4.85 -1.17
C LEU A 212 10.31 5.59 0.01
N TRP A 213 10.12 5.07 1.22
CA TRP A 213 10.81 5.58 2.40
C TRP A 213 12.13 4.81 2.50
N ASP A 214 13.24 5.54 2.63
CA ASP A 214 14.50 4.96 3.12
C ASP A 214 14.95 3.69 2.37
N ILE A 215 14.86 3.70 1.03
CA ILE A 215 15.53 2.71 0.18
C ILE A 215 16.80 3.36 -0.36
N GLU A 216 17.95 2.88 0.08
CA GLU A 216 19.22 3.23 -0.55
C GLU A 216 19.29 2.59 -1.95
N PRO A 217 19.88 3.27 -2.96
CA PRO A 217 20.02 2.70 -4.31
C PRO A 217 20.60 1.28 -4.34
N GLU A 218 21.48 0.97 -3.40
CA GLU A 218 22.18 -0.29 -3.22
C GLU A 218 21.29 -1.41 -2.67
N GLU A 219 20.15 -1.11 -2.05
CA GLU A 219 19.20 -2.10 -1.52
C GLU A 219 18.06 -2.39 -2.48
N LEU A 220 17.90 -1.56 -3.52
CA LEU A 220 16.75 -1.58 -4.41
C LEU A 220 16.58 -2.92 -5.14
N ASP A 221 17.70 -3.57 -5.48
CA ASP A 221 17.75 -4.85 -6.19
C ASP A 221 17.15 -6.01 -5.39
N ALA A 222 17.33 -6.01 -4.07
CA ALA A 222 16.76 -6.98 -3.15
C ALA A 222 15.23 -6.90 -3.05
N TYR A 223 14.62 -5.80 -3.51
CA TYR A 223 13.17 -5.60 -3.53
C TYR A 223 12.52 -5.87 -4.90
N PHE A 224 13.29 -6.27 -5.90
CA PHE A 224 12.75 -6.87 -7.12
C PHE A 224 12.75 -8.40 -6.95
N VAL A 225 11.57 -9.01 -6.87
CA VAL A 225 11.41 -10.44 -6.52
C VAL A 225 12.18 -11.38 -7.45
N GLU A 226 12.34 -11.01 -8.72
CA GLU A 226 13.08 -11.75 -9.72
C GLU A 226 14.59 -11.52 -9.68
N ILE A 227 15.04 -10.41 -9.08
CA ILE A 227 16.47 -10.05 -8.97
C ILE A 227 17.03 -10.51 -7.62
N ALA A 228 16.27 -10.38 -6.53
CA ALA A 228 16.68 -10.67 -5.16
C ALA A 228 17.44 -12.01 -5.00
N PRO A 229 17.02 -13.14 -5.63
CA PRO A 229 17.75 -14.42 -5.51
C PRO A 229 19.16 -14.42 -6.12
N TYR A 230 19.48 -13.44 -6.97
CA TYR A 230 20.76 -13.31 -7.65
C TYR A 230 21.68 -12.26 -7.03
N VAL A 231 21.19 -11.39 -6.14
CA VAL A 231 21.97 -10.31 -5.52
C VAL A 231 23.21 -10.88 -4.80
N GLU A 232 23.04 -11.92 -3.99
CA GLU A 232 24.15 -12.60 -3.30
C GLU A 232 25.12 -13.35 -4.24
N GLN A 233 24.75 -13.53 -5.51
CA GLN A 233 25.57 -14.21 -6.51
C GLN A 233 26.49 -13.25 -7.27
N CYS A 234 26.31 -11.94 -7.11
CA CYS A 234 27.20 -10.96 -7.69
C CYS A 234 28.61 -11.09 -7.12
N ARG A 235 29.61 -10.95 -8.00
CA ARG A 235 31.00 -11.02 -7.57
C ARG A 235 31.39 -9.85 -6.66
N PHE A 236 30.74 -8.71 -6.85
CA PHE A 236 31.01 -7.46 -6.14
C PHE A 236 29.89 -7.17 -5.15
N GLY A 237 30.23 -6.87 -3.89
CA GLY A 237 29.25 -6.58 -2.85
C GLY A 237 28.59 -5.19 -2.97
N ASP A 238 29.12 -4.33 -3.84
CA ASP A 238 28.64 -2.98 -4.17
C ASP A 238 28.25 -2.87 -5.65
N CYS A 239 27.86 -3.99 -6.26
CA CYS A 239 27.48 -4.04 -7.68
C CYS A 239 26.25 -3.16 -7.96
N THR A 240 26.37 -2.23 -8.91
CA THR A 240 25.24 -1.41 -9.38
C THR A 240 24.47 -2.03 -10.53
N HIS A 241 24.88 -3.23 -10.96
CA HIS A 241 24.30 -4.01 -12.07
C HIS A 241 24.31 -3.27 -13.41
N GLY A 242 25.27 -2.37 -13.61
CA GLY A 242 25.34 -1.51 -14.79
C GLY A 242 26.47 -1.87 -15.75
N SER A 243 27.71 -1.92 -15.25
CA SER A 243 28.91 -2.09 -16.08
C SER A 243 29.91 -3.11 -15.51
N GLU A 244 29.61 -3.64 -14.34
CA GLU A 244 30.42 -4.60 -13.61
C GLU A 244 30.47 -5.94 -14.37
N PRO A 245 31.65 -6.57 -14.52
CA PRO A 245 31.85 -7.67 -15.47
C PRO A 245 31.44 -9.08 -14.95
N GLY A 246 30.77 -9.18 -13.80
CA GLY A 246 30.40 -10.48 -13.22
C GLY A 246 29.67 -10.39 -11.89
#